data_AF-A0A368XE66-F1
#
_entry.id   AF-A0A368XE66-F1
#
_cell.length_a   1.000
_cell.length_b   1.000
_cell.length_c   1.000
_cell.angle_alpha   90.00
_cell.angle_beta   90.00
_cell.angle_gamma   90.00
#
_symmetry.space_group_name_H-M   'P 1'
#
loop_
_entity.id
_entity.type
_entity.pdbx_description
1 polymer ?
#
loop_
_entity_poly.entity_id
_entity_poly.type
_entity_poly.pdbx_seq_one_letter_code
_entity_poly.pdbx_strand_id
1 'polypeptide(L)'
;MDPHDIPDGYCETKHQALADTIAEPGVLPEPGAPLRAMACHEIDDAHCVGWVNHQLGAGNNIALRLRMMSCSNVDKLRLRGEQHPSFEATLPGKPVESVP
;
A
#
# COMPACT_ATOMS: atom_id res chain seq x y z
N MET A 1 9.93 -2.06 -10.53
CA MET A 1 8.97 -2.28 -11.63
C MET A 1 8.49 -0.90 -12.07
N ASP A 2 8.41 -0.60 -13.36
CA ASP A 2 7.79 0.66 -13.78
C ASP A 2 6.28 0.54 -13.56
N PRO A 3 5.62 1.47 -12.84
CA PRO A 3 4.18 1.45 -12.71
C PRO A 3 3.44 1.41 -14.05
N HIS A 4 3.99 2.01 -15.12
CA HIS A 4 3.37 2.00 -16.44
C HIS A 4 3.32 0.60 -17.10
N ASP A 5 4.08 -0.37 -16.58
CA ASP A 5 4.05 -1.77 -17.03
C ASP A 5 2.92 -2.59 -16.39
N ILE A 6 2.15 -2.00 -15.47
CA ILE A 6 1.05 -2.68 -14.75
C ILE A 6 -0.12 -2.93 -15.72
N PRO A 7 -0.56 -4.19 -15.91
CA PRO A 7 -1.76 -4.52 -16.69
C PRO A 7 -3.00 -3.81 -16.14
N ASP A 8 -3.94 -3.47 -17.02
CA ASP A 8 -5.19 -2.79 -16.68
C ASP A 8 -5.05 -1.38 -16.07
N GLY A 9 -3.82 -0.85 -16.12
CA GLY A 9 -3.54 0.58 -16.09
C GLY A 9 -3.08 1.08 -14.74
N TYR A 10 -1.90 1.69 -14.77
CA TYR A 10 -1.48 2.65 -13.78
C TYR A 10 -2.30 3.94 -13.86
N CYS A 11 -2.71 4.47 -12.71
CA CYS A 11 -3.34 5.78 -12.61
C CYS A 11 -2.62 6.61 -11.54
N GLU A 12 -1.91 7.64 -11.97
CA GLU A 12 -1.12 8.49 -11.08
C GLU A 12 -1.97 9.14 -9.99
N THR A 13 -3.18 9.61 -10.32
CA THR A 13 -4.10 10.17 -9.32
C THR A 13 -4.51 9.15 -8.26
N LYS A 14 -4.79 7.89 -8.65
CA LYS A 14 -5.08 6.81 -7.68
C LYS A 14 -3.85 6.48 -6.83
N HIS A 15 -2.65 6.56 -7.41
CA HIS A 15 -1.40 6.36 -6.69
C HIS A 15 -1.15 7.49 -5.68
N GLN A 16 -1.35 8.74 -6.05
CA GLN A 16 -1.18 9.87 -5.13
C GLN A 16 -2.13 9.76 -3.92
N ALA A 17 -3.34 9.21 -4.12
CA ALA A 17 -4.30 8.94 -3.05
C ALA A 17 -3.85 7.86 -2.04
N LEU A 18 -2.73 7.15 -2.26
CA LEU A 18 -2.17 6.27 -1.24
C LEU A 18 -1.67 7.03 -0.01
N ALA A 19 -1.29 8.31 -0.15
CA ALA A 19 -0.88 9.17 0.96
C ALA A 19 -1.96 9.24 2.07
N ASP A 20 -3.24 9.17 1.70
CA ASP A 20 -4.39 9.17 2.61
C ASP A 20 -4.49 7.93 3.51
N THR A 21 -3.65 6.92 3.25
CA THR A 21 -3.55 5.69 4.07
C THR A 21 -2.38 5.72 5.06
N ILE A 22 -1.55 6.77 5.00
CA ILE A 22 -0.40 6.97 5.88
C ILE A 22 -0.88 7.70 7.13
N ALA A 23 -0.68 7.10 8.31
CA ALA A 23 -1.06 7.77 9.55
C ALA A 23 -0.09 8.90 9.91
N GLU A 24 -0.65 10.02 10.38
CA GLU A 24 0.12 11.10 10.97
C GLU A 24 0.74 10.65 12.31
N PRO A 25 2.05 10.89 12.53
CA PRO A 25 2.70 10.53 13.78
C PRO A 25 2.01 11.13 15.01
N GLY A 26 1.65 10.27 15.97
CA GLY A 26 1.00 10.69 17.21
C GLY A 26 -0.51 10.89 17.11
N VAL A 27 -1.11 10.70 15.93
CA VAL A 27 -2.56 10.83 15.72
C VAL A 27 -3.19 9.43 15.65
N LEU A 28 -4.21 9.21 16.46
CA LEU A 28 -5.05 8.01 16.38
C LEU A 28 -6.20 8.24 15.40
N PRO A 29 -6.64 7.20 14.67
CA PRO A 29 -7.84 7.32 13.85
C PRO A 29 -9.06 7.65 14.72
N GLU A 30 -9.93 8.52 14.24
CA GLU A 30 -11.18 8.85 14.92
C GLU A 30 -12.04 7.59 15.10
N PRO A 31 -12.65 7.38 16.28
CA PRO A 31 -13.56 6.25 16.50
C PRO A 31 -14.71 6.27 15.49
N GLY A 32 -14.88 5.19 14.74
CA GLY A 32 -15.93 5.06 13.72
C GLY A 32 -15.56 5.64 12.35
N ALA A 33 -14.35 6.20 12.17
CA ALA A 33 -13.86 6.58 10.86
C ALA A 33 -13.83 5.38 9.89
N PRO A 34 -14.11 5.59 8.59
CA PRO A 34 -14.02 4.52 7.61
C PRO A 34 -12.59 3.99 7.50
N LEU A 35 -12.47 2.66 7.35
CA LEU A 35 -11.19 2.05 7.06
C LEU A 35 -10.70 2.51 5.68
N ARG A 36 -9.60 3.26 5.66
CA ARG A 36 -8.91 3.60 4.42
C ARG A 36 -7.92 2.50 4.10
N ALA A 37 -8.17 1.76 3.02
CA ALA A 37 -7.24 0.80 2.46
C ALA A 37 -7.26 0.99 0.95
N MET A 38 -6.09 1.16 0.36
CA MET A 38 -5.95 1.43 -1.08
C MET A 38 -5.01 0.42 -1.71
N ALA A 39 -5.25 0.12 -2.99
CA ALA A 39 -4.37 -0.65 -3.87
C ALA A 39 -3.96 0.23 -5.06
N CYS A 40 -2.74 0.06 -5.58
CA CYS A 40 -2.26 0.86 -6.71
C CYS A 40 -3.02 0.55 -8.01
N HIS A 41 -3.47 -0.69 -8.17
CA HIS A 41 -4.21 -1.19 -9.32
C HIS A 41 -5.01 -2.43 -8.91
N GLU A 42 -5.97 -2.78 -9.76
CA GLU A 42 -6.75 -4.01 -9.72
C GLU A 42 -6.38 -4.81 -10.97
N ILE A 43 -6.15 -6.10 -10.82
CA ILE A 43 -6.19 -7.05 -11.92
C ILE A 43 -7.45 -7.88 -11.76
N ASP A 44 -8.01 -8.40 -12.86
CA ASP A 44 -9.35 -9.04 -12.90
C ASP A 44 -9.63 -10.04 -11.76
N ASP A 45 -8.60 -10.73 -11.23
CA ASP A 45 -8.73 -11.73 -10.16
C ASP A 45 -8.02 -11.37 -8.84
N ALA A 46 -7.41 -10.19 -8.70
CA ALA A 46 -6.73 -9.79 -7.46
C ALA A 46 -6.52 -8.27 -7.30
N HIS A 47 -6.54 -7.80 -6.05
CA HIS A 47 -6.05 -6.47 -5.72
C HIS A 47 -4.52 -6.47 -5.59
N CYS A 48 -3.86 -5.39 -6.01
CA CYS A 48 -2.44 -5.19 -5.69
C CYS A 48 -2.22 -5.16 -4.18
N VAL A 49 -1.62 -6.22 -3.64
CA VAL A 49 -1.34 -6.36 -2.20
C VAL A 49 -0.05 -5.71 -1.75
N GLY A 50 0.79 -5.21 -2.66
CA GLY A 50 2.09 -4.60 -2.33
C GLY A 50 1.93 -3.41 -1.38
N TRP A 51 1.05 -2.46 -1.75
CA TRP A 51 0.77 -1.31 -0.88
C TRP A 51 -0.03 -1.68 0.37
N VAL A 52 -0.95 -2.65 0.29
CA VAL A 52 -1.65 -3.18 1.47
C VAL A 52 -0.65 -3.75 2.47
N ASN A 53 0.33 -4.53 2.01
CA ASN A 53 1.38 -5.08 2.85
C ASN A 53 2.27 -4.00 3.47
N HIS A 54 2.61 -2.94 2.73
CA HIS A 54 3.36 -1.80 3.26
C HIS A 54 2.61 -1.13 4.44
N GLN A 55 1.30 -0.92 4.29
CA GLN A 55 0.41 -0.39 5.33
C GLN A 55 0.32 -1.28 6.58
N LEU A 56 0.55 -2.60 6.46
CA LEU A 56 0.62 -3.52 7.61
C LEU A 56 1.93 -3.44 8.39
N GLY A 57 2.98 -2.91 7.76
CA GLY A 57 4.30 -2.70 8.35
C GLY A 57 4.52 -1.24 8.76
N ALA A 58 5.60 -0.63 8.27
CA ALA A 58 6.02 0.72 8.61
C ALA A 58 5.08 1.83 8.08
N GLY A 59 4.17 1.51 7.15
CA GLY A 59 3.17 2.44 6.60
C GLY A 59 2.08 2.89 7.57
N ASN A 60 2.11 2.39 8.81
CA ASN A 60 1.40 2.94 9.97
C ASN A 60 -0.15 3.01 9.87
N ASN A 61 -0.81 2.13 9.12
CA ASN A 61 -2.28 2.06 9.11
C ASN A 61 -2.79 1.17 10.25
N ILE A 62 -2.91 1.75 11.46
CA ILE A 62 -3.30 1.02 12.69
C ILE A 62 -4.67 0.36 12.54
N ALA A 63 -5.65 1.06 11.95
CA ALA A 63 -6.99 0.53 11.73
C ALA A 63 -6.96 -0.71 10.82
N LEU A 64 -6.17 -0.67 9.75
CA LEU A 64 -6.00 -1.82 8.86
C LEU A 64 -5.33 -2.99 9.57
N ARG A 65 -4.32 -2.74 10.42
CA ARG A 65 -3.67 -3.81 11.20
C ARG A 65 -4.66 -4.52 12.13
N LEU A 66 -5.48 -3.76 12.85
CA LEU A 66 -6.53 -4.32 13.72
C LEU A 66 -7.56 -5.11 12.90
N ARG A 67 -7.95 -4.61 11.73
CA ARG A 67 -8.86 -5.33 10.83
C ARG A 67 -8.24 -6.63 10.32
N MET A 68 -6.96 -6.64 9.96
CA MET A 68 -6.30 -7.83 9.44
C MET A 68 -6.12 -8.94 10.49
N MET A 69 -6.14 -8.61 11.78
CA MET A 69 -6.12 -9.61 12.85
C MET A 69 -7.36 -10.52 12.84
N SER A 70 -8.48 -10.09 12.25
CA SER A 70 -9.68 -10.92 12.12
C SER A 70 -9.73 -11.73 10.81
N CYS A 71 -8.78 -11.55 9.91
CA CYS A 71 -8.71 -12.27 8.63
C CYS A 71 -8.12 -13.68 8.85
N SER A 72 -8.91 -14.73 8.60
CA SER A 72 -8.50 -16.13 8.77
C SER A 72 -7.55 -16.65 7.69
N ASN A 73 -7.24 -15.85 6.68
CA ASN A 73 -6.43 -16.21 5.51
C ASN A 73 -5.25 -15.26 5.29
N VAL A 74 -4.90 -14.42 6.26
CA VAL A 74 -3.78 -13.46 6.14
C VAL A 74 -2.45 -14.18 5.88
N ASP A 75 -2.30 -15.40 6.38
CA ASP A 75 -1.17 -16.29 6.15
C ASP A 75 -0.99 -16.71 4.69
N LYS A 76 -2.02 -16.54 3.86
CA LYS A 76 -1.99 -16.81 2.42
C LYS A 76 -1.52 -15.61 1.59
N LEU A 77 -1.32 -14.44 2.21
CA LEU A 77 -0.80 -13.26 1.51
C LEU A 77 0.60 -13.57 0.96
N ARG A 78 0.82 -13.29 -0.33
CA ARG A 78 2.11 -13.49 -1.00
C ARG A 78 2.45 -12.23 -1.79
N LEU A 79 3.71 -11.83 -1.68
CA LEU A 79 4.28 -10.75 -2.47
C LEU A 79 5.03 -11.32 -3.65
N ARG A 80 5.07 -10.58 -4.75
CA ARG A 80 5.86 -10.90 -5.93
C ARG A 80 6.81 -9.75 -6.22
N GLY A 81 8.11 -10.05 -6.26
CA GLY A 81 9.17 -9.08 -6.52
C GLY A 81 9.54 -8.22 -5.32
N GLU A 82 10.58 -7.40 -5.51
CA GLU A 82 11.07 -6.46 -4.50
C GLU A 82 10.01 -5.40 -4.18
N GLN A 83 9.96 -4.98 -2.90
CA GLN A 83 9.04 -3.96 -2.43
C GLN A 83 9.77 -2.63 -2.25
N HIS A 84 9.10 -1.54 -2.58
CA HIS A 84 9.62 -0.20 -2.31
C HIS A 84 9.66 0.09 -0.80
N PRO A 85 10.69 0.80 -0.31
CA PRO A 85 10.86 1.05 1.13
C PRO A 85 9.87 2.09 1.68
N SER A 86 9.40 3.02 0.85
CA SER A 86 8.50 4.11 1.26
C SER A 86 7.47 4.45 0.18
N PHE A 87 6.48 5.27 0.53
CA PHE A 87 5.54 5.83 -0.43
C PHE A 87 6.26 6.62 -1.53
N GLU A 88 7.20 7.49 -1.16
CA GLU A 88 7.92 8.35 -2.09
C GLU A 88 8.71 7.55 -3.11
N ALA A 89 9.25 6.39 -2.70
CA ALA A 89 9.99 5.49 -3.58
C ALA A 89 9.08 4.80 -4.62
N THR A 90 7.76 4.81 -4.42
CA THR A 90 6.81 4.28 -5.40
C THR A 90 6.43 5.32 -6.47
N LEU A 91 6.65 6.61 -6.23
CA LEU A 91 6.25 7.66 -7.17
C LEU A 91 7.08 7.63 -8.46
N PRO A 92 6.45 7.82 -9.64
CA PRO A 92 7.17 7.85 -10.91
C PRO A 92 8.19 9.00 -10.95
N GLY A 93 9.40 8.73 -11.44
CA GLY A 93 10.40 9.77 -11.72
C GLY A 93 11.47 10.02 -10.64
N LYS A 94 11.59 9.21 -9.58
CA LYS A 94 12.76 9.26 -8.69
C LYS A 94 13.64 8.01 -8.86
N PRO A 95 14.96 8.15 -9.13
CA PRO A 95 15.87 7.03 -9.11
C PRO A 95 15.84 6.37 -7.73
N VAL A 96 15.77 5.03 -7.69
CA VAL A 96 16.00 4.29 -6.46
C VAL A 96 17.49 4.42 -6.16
N GLU A 97 17.87 5.25 -5.18
CA GLU A 97 19.23 5.20 -4.66
C GLU A 97 19.44 3.82 -4.03
N SER A 98 20.30 3.02 -4.66
CA SER A 98 20.83 1.80 -4.09
C SER A 98 21.66 2.17 -2.86
N VAL A 99 21.16 1.83 -1.68
CA VAL A 99 21.96 1.89 -0.45
C VAL A 99 23.04 0.79 -0.56
N PRO A 100 24.33 1.11 -0.30
CA PRO A 100 25.44 0.16 -0.41
C PRO A 100 25.37 -0.97 0.62
#